data_AF-A0A2P8CDL3-F1
#
_entry.id   AF-A0A2P8CDL3-F1
#
_cell.length_a   1.000
_cell.length_b   1.000
_cell.length_c   1.000
_cell.angle_alpha   90.00
_cell.angle_beta   90.00
_cell.angle_gamma   90.00
#
_symmetry.space_group_name_H-M   'P 1'
#
loop_
_entity.id
_entity.type
_entity.pdbx_description
1 polymer ?
#
loop_
_entity_poly.entity_id
_entity_poly.type
_entity_poly.pdbx_seq_one_letter_code
_entity_poly.pdbx_strand_id
1 'polypeptide(L)' 'MKTTADQVRAGQYIEVEGKSVRVLGVRPHNGGVRITVELTGDKGTVPVGFWSRAGTRLRVLPA' A
#
# COMPACT_ATOMS: atom_id res chain seq x y z
N MET A 1 -1.38 12.15 5.25
CA MET A 1 -2.78 12.05 5.72
C MET A 1 -3.08 10.61 6.15
N LYS A 2 -3.95 10.37 7.15
CA LYS A 2 -4.42 9.01 7.46
C LYS A 2 -5.66 8.69 6.61
N THR A 3 -5.70 7.51 5.99
CA THR A 3 -6.83 6.99 5.21
C THR A 3 -7.08 5.52 5.57
N THR A 4 -8.10 4.88 4.99
CA THR A 4 -8.33 3.44 5.15
C THR A 4 -7.76 2.65 3.97
N ALA A 5 -7.44 1.38 4.18
CA ALA A 5 -6.84 0.52 3.15
C ALA A 5 -7.68 0.45 1.86
N ASP A 6 -9.00 0.42 1.98
CA ASP A 6 -9.97 0.43 0.87
C ASP A 6 -10.06 1.77 0.13
N GLN A 7 -9.53 2.86 0.71
CA GLN A 7 -9.48 4.19 0.11
C GLN A 7 -8.16 4.48 -0.59
N VAL A 8 -7.12 3.66 -0.38
CA VAL A 8 -5.84 3.80 -1.08
C VAL A 8 -6.01 3.55 -2.58
N ARG A 9 -5.24 4.25 -3.40
CA ARG A 9 -5.24 4.19 -4.86
C ARG A 9 -3.83 3.97 -5.40
N ALA A 10 -3.74 3.37 -6.58
CA ALA A 10 -2.48 3.25 -7.31
C ALA A 10 -1.85 4.63 -7.55
N GLY A 11 -0.52 4.69 -7.53
CA GLY A 11 0.25 5.93 -7.65
C GLY A 11 0.48 6.67 -6.32
N GLN A 12 -0.28 6.37 -5.26
CA GLN A 12 -0.02 6.96 -3.95
C GLN A 12 1.21 6.35 -3.28
N TYR A 13 1.86 7.12 -2.41
CA TYR A 13 2.88 6.62 -1.49
C TYR A 13 2.26 6.37 -0.12
N ILE A 14 2.58 5.22 0.48
CA ILE A 14 2.16 4.89 1.84
C ILE A 14 3.39 4.58 2.70
N GLU A 15 3.25 4.75 4.02
CA GLU A 15 4.26 4.34 4.99
C GLU A 15 4.01 2.90 5.44
N VAL A 16 5.00 2.03 5.24
CA VAL A 16 5.02 0.64 5.70
C VAL A 16 6.32 0.44 6.47
N GLU A 17 6.23 0.11 7.76
CA GLU A 17 7.40 -0.08 8.64
C GLU A 17 8.39 1.09 8.60
N GLY A 18 7.89 2.32 8.51
CA GLY A 18 8.71 3.53 8.43
C GLY A 18 9.31 3.82 7.04
N LYS A 19 9.04 2.98 6.04
CA LYS A 19 9.48 3.19 4.65
C LYS A 19 8.36 3.75 3.79
N SER A 20 8.71 4.69 2.91
CA SER A 20 7.82 5.15 1.84
C SER A 20 7.80 4.12 0.71
N VAL A 21 6.63 3.61 0.37
CA VAL A 21 6.45 2.61 -0.69
C VAL A 21 5.38 3.06 -1.67
N ARG A 22 5.63 2.87 -2.96
CA ARG A 22 4.70 3.25 -4.02
C ARG A 22 3.63 2.18 -4.19
N VAL A 23 2.36 2.57 -4.19
CA VAL A 23 1.25 1.66 -4.48
C VAL A 23 1.14 1.46 -5.98
N LEU A 24 1.26 0.21 -6.42
CA LEU A 24 1.12 -0.21 -7.81
C LEU A 24 -0.33 -0.57 -8.15
N GLY A 25 -1.08 -1.09 -7.19
CA GLY A 25 -2.47 -1.48 -7.41
C GLY A 25 -3.21 -1.82 -6.13
N VAL A 26 -4.53 -1.64 -6.15
CA VAL A 26 -5.43 -2.00 -5.05
C VAL A 26 -6.61 -2.76 -5.64
N ARG A 27 -6.93 -3.94 -5.13
CA ARG A 27 -8.07 -4.75 -5.58
C ARG A 27 -8.85 -5.34 -4.41
N PRO A 28 -10.18 -5.46 -4.50
CA PRO A 28 -10.98 -6.14 -3.49
C PRO A 28 -10.49 -7.58 -3.24
N HIS A 29 -10.49 -8.02 -1.98
CA HIS A 29 -10.11 -9.38 -1.60
C HIS A 29 -10.71 -9.77 -0.24
N ASN A 30 -11.59 -10.78 -0.22
CA ASN A 30 -12.17 -11.40 1.00
C ASN A 30 -12.59 -10.40 2.08
N GLY A 31 -13.47 -9.45 1.75
CA GLY A 31 -13.97 -8.44 2.71
C GLY A 31 -12.94 -7.36 3.08
N GLY A 32 -11.82 -7.28 2.37
CA GLY A 32 -10.85 -6.20 2.47
C GLY A 32 -10.26 -5.88 1.10
N VAL A 33 -8.98 -5.52 1.09
CA VAL A 33 -8.24 -5.22 -0.14
C VAL A 33 -6.89 -5.92 -0.16
N ARG A 34 -6.44 -6.26 -1.35
CA ARG A 34 -5.04 -6.60 -1.63
C ARG A 34 -4.38 -5.38 -2.23
N ILE A 35 -3.36 -4.88 -1.55
CA ILE A 35 -2.54 -3.74 -1.97
C ILE A 35 -1.23 -4.30 -2.51
N THR A 36 -0.87 -3.91 -3.72
CA THR A 36 0.42 -4.22 -4.33
C THR A 36 1.28 -2.97 -4.26
N VAL A 37 2.49 -3.10 -3.71
CA VAL A 37 3.46 -2.02 -3.55
C VAL A 37 4.79 -2.38 -4.18
N GLU A 38 5.58 -1.36 -4.46
CA GLU A 38 6.96 -1.49 -4.88
C GLU A 38 7.89 -1.47 -3.64
N LEU A 39 8.62 -2.56 -3.40
CA LEU A 39 9.65 -2.63 -2.37
C LEU A 39 11.03 -2.59 -3.01
N THR A 40 11.83 -1.59 -2.63
CA THR A 40 13.22 -1.46 -3.06
C THR A 40 14.14 -1.88 -1.91
N GLY A 41 15.01 -2.85 -2.19
CA GLY A 41 16.11 -3.25 -1.32
C GLY A 41 17.44 -3.19 -2.08
N ASP A 42 18.51 -3.63 -1.43
CA ASP A 42 19.88 -3.51 -1.96
C ASP A 42 20.09 -4.24 -3.30
N LYS A 43 19.27 -5.26 -3.58
CA LYS A 43 19.33 -6.08 -4.80
C LYS A 43 18.36 -5.63 -5.90
N GLY A 44 17.69 -4.50 -5.70
CA GLY A 44 16.73 -3.94 -6.65
C GLY A 44 15.31 -3.93 -6.11
N THR A 45 14.37 -3.84 -7.05
CA THR A 45 12.98 -3.49 -6.78
C THR A 45 12.04 -4.62 -7.16
N VAL A 46 11.15 -5.00 -6.25
CA VAL A 46 10.18 -6.10 -6.45
C VAL A 46 8.75 -5.67 -6.08
N PRO A 47 7.74 -6.10 -6.84
CA PRO A 47 6.35 -5.89 -6.47
C PRO A 47 5.94 -6.90 -5.37
N VAL A 48 5.38 -6.39 -4.28
CA VAL A 48 4.88 -7.22 -3.18
C VAL A 48 3.42 -6.89 -2.90
N GLY A 49 2.60 -7.94 -2.77
CA GLY A 49 1.18 -7.80 -2.45
C GLY A 49 0.89 -8.24 -1.02
N PHE A 50 0.20 -7.41 -0.25
CA PHE A 50 -0.30 -7.77 1.08
C PHE A 50 -1.81 -7.57 1.16
N TRP A 51 -2.44 -8.34 2.05
CA TRP A 51 -3.86 -8.20 2.35
C TRP A 51 -4.04 -7.27 3.56
N SER A 52 -5.07 -6.45 3.49
CA SER A 52 -5.51 -5.62 4.60
C SER A 52 -7.03 -5.63 4.70
N ARG A 53 -7.55 -5.68 5.91
CA ARG A 53 -8.99 -5.55 6.15
C ARG A 53 -9.45 -4.16 5.73
N ALA A 54 -10.66 -4.05 5.17
CA ALA A 54 -11.26 -2.73 4.94
C ALA A 54 -11.33 -1.95 6.26
N GLY A 55 -11.18 -0.63 6.19
CA GLY A 55 -11.14 0.24 7.37
C GLY A 55 -9.80 0.29 8.12
N THR A 56 -8.83 -0.59 7.80
CA THR A 56 -7.48 -0.52 8.38
C THR A 56 -6.85 0.83 8.08
N ARG A 57 -6.41 1.56 9.11
CA ARG A 57 -5.80 2.87 8.94
C ARG A 57 -4.39 2.74 8.37
N LEU A 58 -4.14 3.41 7.25
CA LEU A 58 -2.83 3.54 6.62
C LEU A 58 -2.42 5.01 6.56
N ARG A 59 -1.12 5.28 6.63
CA ARG A 59 -0.56 6.62 6.44
C ARG A 59 -0.21 6.79 4.96
N VAL A 60 -0.95 7.66 4.27
CA VAL A 60 -0.61 8.12 2.92
C VAL A 60 0.31 9.33 3.04
N LEU A 61 1.39 9.30 2.27
CA LEU A 61 2.36 10.37 2.16
C LEU A 61 1.95 11.34 1.03
N PRO A 62 2.18 12.65 1.18
CA PRO A 62 2.01 13.59 0.08
C PRO A 62 2.92 13.17 -1.09
N ALA A 63 2.44 13.38 -2.31
CA ALA A 63 3.20 13.17 -3.54
C ALA A 63 4.37 14.16 -3.64
#